data_AF-A0A661JFN7-F1
#
_entry.id   AF-A0A661JFN7-F1
#
_cell.length_a   1.000
_cell.length_b   1.000
_cell.length_c   1.000
_cell.angle_alpha   90.00
_cell.angle_beta   90.00
_cell.angle_gamma   90.00
#
_symmetry.space_group_name_H-M   'P 1'
#
loop_
_entity.id
_entity.type
_entity.pdbx_description
1 polymer ?
#
loop_
_entity_poly.entity_id
_entity_poly.type
_entity_poly.pdbx_seq_one_letter_code
_entity_poly.pdbx_strand_id
1 'polypeptide(L)' 'LNSDAALYGGSGLGNLGGVGAEKVPSHGRPFSLRLTLPPLAVVFLKAEGLVHSAGD' A
#
# COMPACT_ATOMS: atom_id res chain seq x y z
N LEU A 1 -4.81 -3.67 3.80
CA LEU A 1 -5.00 -3.99 5.24
C LEU A 1 -3.77 -3.54 6.01
N ASN A 2 -3.96 -2.94 7.18
CA ASN A 2 -2.88 -2.52 8.07
C ASN A 2 -3.19 -2.98 9.50
N SER A 3 -2.35 -3.81 10.10
CA SER A 3 -2.57 -4.28 11.48
C SER A 3 -2.37 -3.18 12.53
N ASP A 4 -1.69 -2.08 12.20
CA ASP A 4 -1.48 -0.93 13.09
C ASP A 4 -2.63 0.09 13.07
N ALA A 5 -3.73 -0.19 12.37
CA ALA A 5 -4.86 0.73 12.37
C ALA A 5 -5.40 0.94 13.79
N ALA A 6 -5.80 2.18 14.13
CA ALA A 6 -6.31 2.53 15.45
C ALA A 6 -7.54 1.67 15.86
N LEU A 7 -8.34 1.23 14.89
CA LEU A 7 -9.49 0.34 15.13
C LEU A 7 -9.10 -1.06 15.66
N TYR A 8 -7.84 -1.47 15.45
CA TYR A 8 -7.26 -2.70 16.00
C TYR A 8 -6.41 -2.43 17.26
N GLY A 9 -6.40 -1.19 17.78
CA GLY A 9 -5.58 -0.80 18.93
C GLY A 9 -4.13 -0.41 18.59
N GLY A 10 -3.79 -0.26 17.31
CA GLY A 10 -2.48 0.20 16.86
C GLY A 10 -2.30 1.72 16.92
N SER A 11 -1.13 2.20 16.49
CA SER A 11 -0.78 3.62 16.54
C SER A 11 -1.49 4.47 15.49
N GLY A 12 -2.05 3.85 14.46
CA GLY A 12 -2.66 4.52 13.32
C GLY A 12 -1.67 4.94 12.24
N LEU A 13 -0.40 4.59 12.36
CA LEU A 13 0.61 4.88 11.35
C LEU A 13 0.38 4.02 10.11
N GLY A 14 0.63 4.58 8.92
CA GLY A 14 0.47 3.83 7.67
C GLY A 14 0.56 4.72 6.44
N ASN A 15 -0.08 4.27 5.36
CA ASN A 15 0.05 4.83 4.01
C ASN A 15 -1.26 5.47 3.50
N LEU A 16 -2.13 5.94 4.40
CA LEU A 16 -3.35 6.71 4.08
C LEU A 16 -4.27 6.10 3.00
N GLY A 17 -4.38 4.77 2.95
CA GLY A 17 -5.25 4.05 2.02
C GLY A 17 -4.51 3.40 0.84
N GLY A 18 -3.38 3.95 0.40
CA GLY A 18 -2.60 3.40 -0.70
C GLY A 18 -1.46 4.32 -1.15
N VAL A 19 -0.57 3.79 -1.98
CA VAL A 19 0.56 4.53 -2.57
C VAL A 19 0.70 4.17 -4.04
N GLY A 20 1.10 5.14 -4.85
CA GLY A 20 1.42 4.93 -6.25
C GLY A 20 2.76 4.21 -6.43
N ALA A 21 2.81 3.28 -7.39
CA ALA A 21 4.06 2.68 -7.79
C ALA A 21 4.88 3.64 -8.65
N GLU A 22 6.15 3.83 -8.28
CA GLU A 22 7.10 4.66 -9.03
C GLU A 22 7.99 3.79 -9.91
N LYS A 23 8.42 4.33 -11.06
CA LYS A 23 9.35 3.66 -11.98
C LYS A 23 10.80 3.73 -11.46
N VAL A 24 10.98 3.25 -10.24
CA VAL A 24 12.26 3.15 -9.54
C VAL A 24 12.53 1.68 -9.29
N PRO A 25 13.51 1.06 -9.98
CA PRO A 25 13.81 -0.36 -9.80
C PRO A 25 14.28 -0.67 -8.38
N SER A 26 13.75 -1.74 -7.80
CA SER A 26 14.16 -2.25 -6.48
C SER A 26 13.81 -3.73 -6.33
N HIS A 27 14.59 -4.48 -5.54
CA HIS A 27 14.38 -5.92 -5.27
C HIS A 27 14.12 -6.77 -6.53
N GLY A 28 14.81 -6.47 -7.64
CA GLY A 28 14.65 -7.20 -8.91
C GLY A 28 13.35 -6.91 -9.66
N ARG A 29 12.63 -5.82 -9.33
CA ARG A 29 11.37 -5.41 -9.99
C ARG A 29 11.52 -4.01 -10.61
N PRO A 30 10.82 -3.71 -11.72
CA PRO A 30 10.94 -2.45 -12.44
C PRO A 30 10.24 -1.25 -11.78
N PHE A 31 9.30 -1.51 -10.88
CA PHE A 31 8.59 -0.50 -10.09
C PHE A 31 8.74 -0.82 -8.60
N SER A 32 8.63 0.21 -7.76
CA SER A 32 8.68 0.06 -6.30
C SER A 32 7.68 1.00 -5.61
N LEU A 33 7.44 0.74 -4.33
CA LEU A 33 6.59 1.56 -3.47
C LEU A 33 7.44 2.17 -2.36
N ARG A 34 7.27 3.47 -2.11
CA ARG A 34 7.77 4.11 -0.90
C ARG A 34 6.72 3.94 0.20
N LEU A 35 7.02 3.08 1.17
CA LEU A 35 6.09 2.72 2.24
C LEU A 35 6.53 3.28 3.59
N THR A 36 5.58 3.80 4.34
CA THR A 36 5.66 3.94 5.79
C THR A 36 5.29 2.59 6.42
N LEU A 37 6.23 1.95 7.10
CA LEU A 37 6.04 0.68 7.80
C LEU A 37 5.90 0.94 9.30
N PRO A 38 4.74 0.65 9.91
CA PRO A 38 4.57 0.83 11.35
C PRO A 38 5.40 -0.17 12.16
N PRO A 39 5.85 0.20 13.37
CA PRO A 39 6.60 -0.70 14.24
C PRO A 39 5.76 -1.93 14.62
N LEU A 40 6.36 -3.13 14.51
CA LEU A 40 5.74 -4.41 14.87
C LEU A 40 4.40 -4.71 14.15
N ALA A 41 4.19 -4.15 12.96
CA ALA A 41 2.96 -4.32 12.20
C ALA A 41 3.17 -5.07 10.88
N VAL A 42 2.05 -5.53 10.30
CA VAL A 42 2.00 -6.13 8.96
C VAL A 42 1.05 -5.32 8.08
N VAL A 43 1.49 -5.06 6.85
CA VAL A 43 0.68 -4.43 5.80
C VAL A 43 0.47 -5.38 4.65
N PHE A 44 -0.78 -5.54 4.22
CA PHE A 44 -1.14 -6.24 2.98
C PHE A 44 -1.62 -5.22 1.95
N LEU A 45 -1.01 -5.28 0.77
CA LEU A 45 -1.27 -4.39 -0.36
C LEU A 45 -1.78 -5.21 -1.54
N LYS A 46 -2.67 -4.62 -2.32
CA LYS A 46 -3.16 -5.18 -3.58
C LYS A 46 -3.13 -4.07 -4.61
N ALA A 47 -2.64 -4.36 -5.81
CA ALA A 47 -2.78 -3.43 -6.92
C ALA A 47 -4.27 -3.21 -7.21
N GLU A 48 -4.69 -1.96 -7.27
CA GLU A 48 -6.02 -1.64 -7.76
C GLU A 48 -6.04 -1.97 -9.25
N GLY A 49 -6.96 -2.85 -9.66
CA GLY A 49 -7.08 -3.23 -11.05
C GLY A 49 -7.50 -2.02 -11.89
N LEU A 50 -7.16 -2.04 -13.18
CA LEU A 50 -7.79 -1.11 -14.12
C LEU A 50 -9.30 -1.34 -14.04
N VAL A 51 -10.03 -0.35 -13.54
CA VAL A 51 -11.46 -0.24 -13.79
C VAL A 51 -11.59 -0.12 -15.30
N HIS A 52 -12.04 -1.18 -15.97
CA HIS A 52 -12.62 -1.00 -17.29
C HIS A 52 -13.87 -0.16 -17.05
N SER A 53 -13.84 1.09 -17.49
CA SER A 53 -15.06 1.89 -17.60
C SER A 53 -15.96 1.13 -18.57
N ALA A 54 -16.93 0.40 -18.04
CA ALA A 54 -18.00 -0.17 -18.85
C ALA A 54 -18.92 1.00 -19.23
N GLY A 55 -18.76 1.50 -20.45
CA GLY A 55 -19.66 2.47 -21.09
C GLY A 55 -18.96 3.70 -21.63
N ASP A 56 -18.32 3.54 -22.79
CA ASP A 56 -18.60 4.42 -23.94
C ASP A 56 -19.73 3.78 -24.75
#